data_AF-A0A8B3NLV9-F1
#
_entry.id   AF-A0A8B3NLV9-F1
#
_cell.length_a   1.000
_cell.length_b   1.000
_cell.length_c   1.000
_cell.angle_alpha   90.00
_cell.angle_beta   90.00
_cell.angle_gamma   90.00
#
_symmetry.space_group_name_H-M   'P 1'
#
loop_
_entity.id
_entity.type
_entity.pdbx_description
1 polymer ?
#
loop_
_entity_poly.entity_id
_entity_poly.type
_entity_poly.pdbx_seq_one_letter_code
_entity_poly.pdbx_strand_id
1 'polypeptide(L)'
;VTNQLSLFGLFGYGSNASLNEDSNGAIANHGRGSYKIWNGQWAFWAGATYEFDEKTSFNLQVSGDQLKDAGVAANVAYMVVPGFTVTAEVDYDHYGNSGLGPAEPTAVKGTSKPNSVGGILRLQGSF
;
A
#
# COMPACT_ATOMS: atom_id res chain seq x y z
N VAL A 1 25.01 -3.12 17.26
CA VAL A 1 23.86 -2.97 16.34
C VAL A 1 22.71 -3.69 17.01
N THR A 2 21.62 -3.00 17.34
CA THR A 2 20.47 -3.61 18.01
C THR A 2 19.64 -4.39 16.99
N ASN A 3 19.33 -5.66 17.27
CA ASN A 3 18.56 -6.54 16.38
C ASN A 3 17.06 -6.20 16.29
N GLN A 4 16.63 -5.10 16.92
CA GLN A 4 15.24 -4.69 17.06
C GLN A 4 14.69 -3.95 15.84
N LEU A 5 15.57 -3.44 14.98
CA LEU A 5 15.18 -2.65 13.80
C LEU A 5 15.44 -3.45 12.52
N SER A 6 14.38 -3.72 11.78
CA SER A 6 14.42 -4.25 10.42
C SER A 6 13.98 -3.18 9.43
N LEU A 7 14.68 -3.08 8.30
CA LEU A 7 14.38 -2.11 7.23
C LEU A 7 14.18 -2.85 5.91
N PHE A 8 13.27 -2.34 5.07
CA PHE A 8 13.14 -2.80 3.69
C PHE A 8 12.98 -1.64 2.72
N GLY A 9 13.36 -1.91 1.48
CA GLY A 9 13.17 -1.02 0.34
C GLY A 9 12.98 -1.84 -0.93
N LEU A 10 12.00 -1.43 -1.74
CA LEU A 10 11.65 -2.04 -3.01
C LEU A 10 11.43 -0.92 -4.02
N PHE A 11 11.87 -1.16 -5.26
CA PHE A 11 11.68 -0.24 -6.37
C PHE A 11 11.19 -1.02 -7.59
N GLY A 12 10.13 -0.54 -8.24
CA GLY A 12 9.56 -1.11 -9.44
C GLY A 12 9.77 -0.19 -10.62
N TYR A 13 10.17 -0.73 -11.76
CA TYR A 13 10.21 -0.03 -13.05
C TYR A 13 9.56 -0.89 -14.13
N GLY A 14 8.75 -0.27 -15.00
CA GLY A 14 8.09 -0.94 -16.10
C GLY A 14 7.64 0.04 -17.18
N SER A 15 7.72 -0.38 -18.44
CA SER A 15 7.27 0.43 -19.57
C SER A 15 5.74 0.39 -19.71
N ASN A 16 5.16 1.47 -20.22
CA ASN A 16 3.71 1.58 -20.44
C ASN A 16 3.27 1.06 -21.82
N ALA A 17 4.23 0.74 -22.70
CA ALA A 17 3.99 0.53 -24.13
C ALA A 17 3.10 -0.68 -24.44
N SER A 18 3.18 -1.77 -23.67
CA SER A 18 2.37 -2.98 -23.85
C SER A 18 1.11 -3.04 -22.98
N LEU A 19 0.89 -2.05 -22.12
CA LEU A 19 -0.24 -2.00 -21.16
C LEU A 19 -1.29 -0.94 -21.52
N ASN A 20 -1.05 -0.21 -22.61
CA ASN A 20 -1.96 0.78 -23.19
C ASN A 20 -2.72 0.25 -24.42
N GLU A 21 -2.60 -1.05 -24.73
CA GLU A 21 -3.34 -1.63 -25.86
C GLU A 21 -4.81 -1.84 -25.49
N ASP A 22 -5.65 -0.91 -25.93
CA ASP A 22 -7.10 -1.07 -26.05
C ASP A 22 -7.39 -2.26 -26.97
N SER A 23 -7.44 -3.45 -26.38
CA SER A 23 -7.82 -4.66 -27.07
C SER A 23 -9.33 -4.68 -27.22
N ASN A 24 -9.86 -4.18 -28.35
CA ASN A 24 -11.21 -4.45 -28.85
C ASN A 24 -12.36 -4.43 -27.79
N GLY A 25 -12.48 -3.34 -27.01
CA GLY A 25 -13.60 -3.16 -26.08
C GLY A 25 -13.40 -3.76 -24.68
N ALA A 26 -12.20 -4.20 -24.33
CA ALA A 26 -11.80 -4.42 -22.94
C ALA A 26 -11.40 -3.08 -22.28
N ILE A 27 -11.66 -2.96 -20.98
CA ILE A 27 -11.29 -1.79 -20.16
C ILE A 27 -9.78 -1.55 -20.31
N ALA A 28 -9.37 -0.38 -20.82
CA ALA A 28 -7.97 0.01 -20.90
C ALA A 28 -7.27 -0.23 -19.55
N ASN A 29 -6.12 -0.91 -19.53
CA ASN A 29 -5.41 -1.17 -18.28
C ASN A 29 -4.66 0.07 -17.76
N HIS A 30 -4.80 1.22 -18.46
CA HIS A 30 -4.20 2.52 -18.13
C HIS A 30 -2.72 2.43 -17.73
N GLY A 31 -1.96 1.53 -18.36
CA GLY A 31 -0.54 1.31 -18.05
C GLY A 31 -0.26 0.44 -16.82
N ARG A 32 -1.26 -0.21 -16.21
CA ARG A 32 -1.14 -1.15 -15.08
C ARG A 32 -1.33 -2.60 -15.54
N GLY A 33 -0.95 -3.56 -14.71
CA GLY A 33 -1.16 -5.00 -14.94
C GLY A 33 -0.82 -5.82 -13.70
N SER A 34 -1.00 -7.14 -13.73
CA SER A 34 -0.78 -8.02 -12.57
C SER A 34 0.64 -7.96 -12.00
N TYR A 35 1.62 -7.64 -12.83
CA TYR A 35 3.04 -7.51 -12.46
C TYR A 35 3.51 -6.04 -12.34
N LYS A 36 2.63 -5.08 -12.64
CA LYS A 36 2.89 -3.64 -12.59
C LYS A 36 1.66 -2.92 -12.07
N ILE A 37 1.46 -2.99 -10.76
CA ILE A 37 0.25 -2.49 -10.11
C ILE A 37 0.25 -0.96 -9.89
N TRP A 38 1.32 -0.25 -10.23
CA TRP A 38 1.50 1.19 -10.00
C TRP A 38 1.28 2.04 -11.25
N ASN A 39 1.02 3.34 -11.04
CA ASN A 39 0.84 4.31 -12.11
C ASN A 39 2.17 4.89 -12.60
N GLY A 40 2.24 5.25 -13.89
CA GLY A 40 3.48 5.71 -14.52
C GLY A 40 4.52 4.61 -14.65
N GLN A 41 5.79 4.95 -14.87
CA GLN A 41 6.83 3.97 -15.20
C GLN A 41 7.51 3.38 -13.96
N TRP A 42 7.50 4.08 -12.82
CA TRP A 42 8.18 3.63 -11.61
C TRP A 42 7.34 3.82 -10.36
N ALA A 43 7.65 3.01 -9.35
CA ALA A 43 7.11 3.10 -8.00
C ALA A 43 8.12 2.60 -6.96
N PHE A 44 7.89 2.94 -5.71
CA PHE A 44 8.71 2.48 -4.59
C PHE A 44 7.86 2.10 -3.39
N TRP A 45 8.45 1.25 -2.55
CA TRP A 45 7.96 0.91 -1.21
C TRP A 45 9.15 0.89 -0.27
N ALA A 46 9.02 1.52 0.87
CA ALA A 46 10.03 1.48 1.90
C ALA A 46 9.35 1.34 3.26
N GLY A 47 10.03 0.73 4.21
CA GLY A 47 9.47 0.61 5.53
C GLY A 47 10.43 0.06 6.55
N ALA A 48 9.93 0.04 7.78
CA ALA A 48 10.66 -0.35 8.96
C ALA A 48 9.75 -1.14 9.89
N THR A 49 10.35 -2.11 10.58
CA THR A 49 9.76 -2.81 11.71
C THR A 49 10.64 -2.58 12.92
N TYR A 50 10.04 -2.15 14.01
CA TYR A 50 10.70 -2.01 15.30
C TYR A 50 10.06 -2.95 16.33
N GLU A 51 10.86 -3.87 16.87
CA GLU A 51 10.46 -4.76 17.95
C GLU A 51 10.74 -4.09 19.30
N PHE A 52 9.69 -3.72 20.03
CA PHE A 52 9.82 -3.16 21.38
C PHE A 52 10.20 -4.25 22.39
N ASP A 53 9.53 -5.38 22.29
CA ASP A 53 9.73 -6.58 23.10
C ASP A 53 9.21 -7.82 22.35
N GLU A 54 9.30 -9.00 22.99
CA GLU A 54 8.88 -10.28 22.41
C GLU A 54 7.37 -10.35 22.07
N LYS A 55 6.56 -9.43 22.60
CA LYS A 55 5.11 -9.38 22.39
C LYS A 55 4.68 -8.25 21.47
N THR A 56 5.53 -7.24 21.24
CA THR A 56 5.11 -5.96 20.67
C THR A 56 6.04 -5.51 19.56
N SER A 57 5.48 -5.31 18.38
CA SER A 57 6.19 -4.71 17.24
C SER A 57 5.39 -3.59 16.60
N PHE A 58 6.11 -2.60 16.08
CA PHE A 58 5.57 -1.50 15.28
C PHE A 58 6.09 -1.59 13.85
N ASN A 59 5.22 -1.43 12.88
CA ASN A 59 5.55 -1.41 11.47
C ASN A 59 5.13 -0.07 10.86
N LEU A 60 6.00 0.47 10.00
CA LEU A 60 5.73 1.65 9.18
C LEU A 60 6.11 1.35 7.74
N GLN A 61 5.23 1.66 6.81
CA GLN A 61 5.48 1.59 5.38
C GLN A 61 5.07 2.89 4.72
N VAL A 62 5.88 3.34 3.76
CA VAL A 62 5.56 4.40 2.83
C VAL A 62 5.73 3.89 1.41
N SER A 63 4.87 4.35 0.51
CA SER A 63 4.93 3.98 -0.90
C SER A 63 4.49 5.14 -1.78
N GLY A 64 4.89 5.09 -3.03
CA GLY A 64 4.38 6.02 -4.02
C GLY A 64 4.87 5.71 -5.41
N ASP A 65 4.31 6.42 -6.39
CA ASP A 65 4.61 6.23 -7.79
C ASP A 65 4.83 7.53 -8.56
N GLN A 66 5.24 7.38 -9.82
CA GLN A 66 5.56 8.51 -10.69
C GLN A 66 4.39 9.48 -10.88
N LEU A 67 3.15 8.99 -10.78
CA LEU A 67 1.95 9.80 -10.98
C LEU A 67 1.39 10.37 -9.68
N LYS A 68 2.22 10.41 -8.63
CA LYS A 68 1.95 11.05 -7.34
C LYS A 68 0.89 10.35 -6.50
N ASP A 69 0.60 9.09 -6.79
CA ASP A 69 -0.08 8.28 -5.79
C ASP A 69 0.89 8.02 -4.65
N ALA A 70 0.41 8.16 -3.42
CA ALA A 70 1.21 7.94 -2.23
C ALA A 70 0.39 7.21 -1.17
N GLY A 71 1.05 6.32 -0.42
CA GLY A 71 0.44 5.56 0.66
C GLY A 71 1.34 5.53 1.88
N VAL A 72 0.76 5.63 3.06
CA VAL A 72 1.41 5.45 4.36
C VAL A 72 0.59 4.47 5.17
N ALA A 73 1.21 3.41 5.66
CA ALA A 73 0.58 2.42 6.54
C ALA A 73 1.40 2.29 7.82
N ALA A 74 0.74 2.33 8.96
CA ALA A 74 1.36 2.16 10.26
C ALA A 74 0.54 1.19 11.12
N ASN A 75 1.19 0.19 11.72
CA ASN A 75 0.51 -0.74 12.60
C ASN A 75 1.33 -1.12 13.83
N VAL A 76 0.62 -1.53 14.88
CA VAL A 76 1.19 -2.15 16.07
C VAL A 76 0.61 -3.54 16.20
N ALA A 77 1.47 -4.55 16.27
CA ALA A 77 1.09 -5.92 16.59
C ALA A 77 1.43 -6.22 18.04
N TYR A 78 0.44 -6.68 18.81
CA TYR A 78 0.57 -7.04 20.21
C TYR A 78 0.08 -8.46 20.49
N MET A 79 0.97 -9.30 20.99
CA MET A 79 0.67 -10.66 21.44
C MET A 79 0.09 -10.62 22.85
N VAL A 80 -1.22 -10.68 22.94
CA VAL A 80 -1.96 -10.62 24.22
C VAL A 80 -1.64 -11.86 25.07
N VAL A 81 -1.71 -13.03 24.44
CA VAL A 81 -1.30 -14.33 25.00
C VAL A 81 -0.57 -15.14 23.92
N PRO A 82 0.25 -16.14 24.29
CA PRO A 82 0.91 -16.99 23.30
C PRO A 82 -0.09 -17.57 22.30
N GLY A 83 0.17 -17.36 21.01
CA GLY A 83 -0.72 -17.81 19.92
C GLY A 83 -1.91 -16.90 19.62
N PHE A 84 -2.04 -15.73 20.27
CA PHE A 84 -3.08 -14.75 19.96
C PHE A 84 -2.53 -13.32 19.87
N THR A 85 -2.61 -12.74 18.68
CA THR A 85 -2.09 -11.42 18.34
C THR A 85 -3.22 -10.51 17.89
N VAL A 86 -3.22 -9.29 18.43
CA VAL A 86 -4.08 -8.18 18.00
C VAL A 86 -3.22 -7.18 17.24
N THR A 87 -3.62 -6.82 16.03
CA THR A 87 -2.93 -5.80 15.22
C THR A 87 -3.87 -4.65 14.94
N ALA A 88 -3.47 -3.44 15.34
CA ALA A 88 -4.17 -2.21 14.98
C ALA A 88 -3.39 -1.51 13.88
N GLU A 89 -4.06 -1.17 12.78
CA GLU A 89 -3.48 -0.54 11.59
C GLU A 89 -4.25 0.73 11.21
N VAL A 90 -3.51 1.75 10.79
CA VAL A 90 -4.02 2.97 10.18
C VAL A 90 -3.30 3.20 8.86
N ASP A 91 -4.08 3.54 7.85
CA ASP A 91 -3.63 3.78 6.49
C ASP A 91 -4.05 5.17 6.05
N TYR A 92 -3.15 5.84 5.33
CA TYR A 92 -3.43 7.06 4.60
C TYR A 92 -3.06 6.84 3.15
N ASP A 93 -3.95 7.24 2.25
CA ASP A 93 -3.70 7.23 0.83
C ASP A 93 -3.97 8.61 0.22
N HIS A 94 -3.13 8.96 -0.76
CA HIS A 94 -3.29 10.12 -1.62
C HIS A 94 -3.31 9.66 -3.07
N TYR A 95 -4.33 10.12 -3.80
CA TYR A 95 -4.45 9.93 -5.23
C TYR A 95 -3.95 11.16 -5.97
N GLY A 96 -2.91 11.00 -6.78
CA GLY A 96 -2.17 12.07 -7.45
C GLY A 96 -2.90 12.76 -8.61
N ASN A 97 -4.12 12.30 -8.94
CA ASN A 97 -5.01 12.83 -9.99
C ASN A 97 -4.29 13.13 -11.31
N SER A 98 -3.72 12.11 -11.93
CA SER A 98 -2.86 12.22 -13.11
C SER A 98 -3.57 12.14 -14.46
N GLY A 99 -4.91 12.25 -14.50
CA GLY A 99 -5.67 12.31 -15.75
C GLY A 99 -5.69 11.01 -16.56
N LEU A 100 -5.15 9.92 -16.02
CA LEU A 100 -5.51 8.58 -16.44
C LEU A 100 -6.95 8.35 -15.97
N GLY A 101 -7.87 8.16 -16.93
CA GLY A 101 -9.30 8.02 -16.66
C GLY A 101 -9.63 7.00 -15.57
N PRO A 102 -10.88 6.99 -15.09
CA PRO A 102 -11.23 6.32 -13.86
C PRO A 102 -11.03 4.80 -13.96
N ALA A 103 -9.89 4.32 -13.47
CA ALA A 103 -9.96 3.31 -12.43
C ALA A 103 -10.23 4.07 -11.12
N GLU A 104 -11.40 4.71 -11.00
CA GLU A 104 -11.87 5.31 -9.74
C GLU A 104 -11.61 4.26 -8.65
N PRO A 105 -10.74 4.50 -7.67
CA PRO A 105 -10.64 3.61 -6.53
C PRO A 105 -11.91 3.83 -5.73
N THR A 106 -12.98 3.14 -6.12
CA THR A 106 -14.25 3.10 -5.38
C THR A 106 -14.64 4.46 -4.83
N ALA A 107 -14.73 5.49 -5.68
CA ALA A 107 -15.30 6.75 -5.24
C ALA A 107 -16.75 6.46 -4.83
N VAL A 108 -16.97 6.34 -3.52
CA VAL A 108 -18.30 6.48 -2.94
C VAL A 108 -18.82 7.80 -3.49
N LYS A 109 -19.90 7.75 -4.29
CA LYS A 109 -20.52 8.95 -4.88
C LYS A 109 -20.54 10.08 -3.83
N GLY A 110 -19.69 11.10 -4.01
CA GLY A 110 -19.56 12.24 -3.09
C GLY A 110 -18.19 12.47 -2.46
N THR A 111 -17.19 11.60 -2.62
CA THR A 111 -15.84 11.84 -2.12
C THR A 111 -14.97 12.55 -3.15
N SER A 112 -15.08 13.87 -3.25
CA SER A 112 -14.29 14.71 -4.18
C SER A 112 -12.86 15.01 -3.70
N LYS A 113 -12.35 14.27 -2.71
CA LYS A 113 -11.08 14.57 -2.06
C LYS A 113 -10.04 13.52 -2.46
N PRO A 114 -8.82 13.94 -2.84
CA PRO A 114 -7.76 13.03 -3.27
C PRO A 114 -7.12 12.26 -2.12
N ASN A 115 -7.66 12.32 -0.91
CA ASN A 115 -7.04 11.75 0.29
C ASN A 115 -8.06 10.91 1.04
N SER A 116 -7.64 9.74 1.50
CA SER A 116 -8.42 8.90 2.42
C SER A 116 -7.59 8.50 3.64
N VAL A 117 -8.31 8.21 4.72
CA VAL A 117 -7.76 7.58 5.92
C VAL A 117 -8.64 6.37 6.22
N GLY A 118 -8.00 5.23 6.42
CA GLY A 118 -8.63 3.97 6.77
C GLY A 118 -7.90 3.31 7.92
N GLY A 119 -8.43 2.19 8.39
CA GLY A 119 -7.76 1.38 9.38
C GLY A 119 -8.47 0.06 9.62
N ILE A 120 -7.72 -0.89 10.19
CA ILE A 120 -8.18 -2.25 10.44
C ILE A 120 -7.75 -2.66 11.84
N LEU A 121 -8.64 -3.37 12.55
CA LEU A 121 -8.29 -4.14 13.73
C LEU A 121 -8.33 -5.63 13.37
N ARG A 122 -7.16 -6.29 13.41
CA ARG A 122 -7.00 -7.71 13.08
C ARG A 122 -6.83 -8.52 14.36
N LEU A 123 -7.58 -9.61 14.47
CA LEU A 123 -7.45 -10.61 15.52
C LEU A 123 -6.93 -11.90 14.86
N GLN A 124 -5.74 -12.36 15.26
CA GLN A 124 -5.10 -13.53 14.67
C GLN A 124 -4.78 -14.55 15.77
N GLY A 125 -5.37 -15.74 15.65
CA GLY A 125 -5.07 -16.89 16.50
C GLY A 125 -4.33 -17.98 15.73
N SER A 126 -3.42 -18.68 16.39
CA SER A 126 -2.84 -19.95 15.93
C SER A 126 -3.15 -21.03 16.97
N PHE A 127 -3.82 -22.10 16.54
CA PHE A 127 -4.23 -23.24 17.37
C PHE A 127 -3.40 -24.49 17.05
#